data_AF-A0A812XCH1-F1
#
_entry.id   AF-A0A812XCH1-F1
#
_cell.length_a   1.000
_cell.length_b   1.000
_cell.length_c   1.000
_cell.angle_alpha   90.00
_cell.angle_beta   90.00
_cell.angle_gamma   90.00
#
_symmetry.space_group_name_H-M   'P 1'
#
loop_
_entity.id
_entity.type
_entity.pdbx_description
1 polymer ?
#
loop_
_entity_poly.entity_id
_entity_poly.type
_entity_poly.pdbx_seq_one_letter_code
_entity_poly.pdbx_strand_id
1 'polypeptide(L)'
;RSLMTAVPINQLARNKGVKYTCEITGSPATLVCSECPVYFATYDHFDVWWKGIGNLIAQDIVVLRAPPKMIGSEEERKRRAEELMGIRKELLELCTETAQKFLVQGKYELAVPGALQSLKFAIEVFGSEASELVPSYLLLAEANLGLRRLKIAE
;
A
#
# COMPACT_ATOMS: atom_id res chain seq x y z
N ARG A 1 -0.41 23.97 9.46
CA ARG A 1 -0.96 22.61 9.17
C ARG A 1 -0.48 22.28 7.76
N SER A 2 0.58 21.46 7.63
CA SER A 2 1.15 21.16 6.30
C SER A 2 0.09 20.48 5.44
N LEU A 3 -0.11 20.95 4.21
CA LEU A 3 -1.05 20.35 3.26
C LEU A 3 -0.46 19.00 2.83
N MET A 4 -0.98 17.90 3.37
CA MET A 4 -0.61 16.53 2.98
C MET A 4 -0.92 16.35 1.49
N THR A 5 0.13 16.20 0.68
CA THR A 5 0.04 16.28 -0.78
C THR A 5 0.99 15.29 -1.45
N ALA A 6 0.70 14.94 -2.70
CA ALA A 6 1.68 14.32 -3.57
C ALA A 6 2.51 15.40 -4.28
N VAL A 7 3.82 15.18 -4.39
CA VAL A 7 4.75 16.10 -5.05
C VAL A 7 5.36 15.46 -6.29
N PRO A 8 5.69 16.23 -7.33
CA PRO A 8 6.38 15.69 -8.50
C PRO A 8 7.71 15.05 -8.14
N ILE A 9 7.97 13.86 -8.70
CA ILE A 9 9.25 13.16 -8.52
C ILE A 9 10.36 13.99 -9.18
N ASN A 10 11.40 14.30 -8.43
CA ASN A 10 12.60 14.90 -8.99
C ASN A 10 13.35 13.88 -9.86
N GLN A 11 13.20 13.99 -11.18
CA GLN A 11 13.82 13.07 -12.14
C GLN A 11 15.36 13.14 -12.12
N LEU A 12 15.94 14.28 -11.74
CA LEU A 12 17.39 14.46 -11.67
C LEU A 12 18.01 13.74 -10.47
N ALA A 13 17.24 13.57 -9.39
CA ALA A 13 17.67 12.86 -8.18
C ALA A 13 17.48 11.34 -8.26
N ARG A 14 16.99 10.83 -9.41
CA ARG A 14 16.70 9.40 -9.60
C ARG A 14 17.99 8.62 -9.81
N ASN A 15 18.23 7.61 -8.98
CA ASN A 15 19.31 6.64 -9.19
C ASN A 15 19.14 5.96 -10.57
N LYS A 16 20.24 5.86 -11.33
CA LYS A 16 20.23 5.23 -12.66
C LYS A 16 19.69 3.80 -12.57
N GLY A 17 18.67 3.49 -13.37
CA GLY A 17 18.05 2.16 -13.46
C GLY A 17 16.84 1.93 -12.55
N VAL A 18 16.52 2.81 -11.60
CA VAL A 18 15.35 2.66 -10.73
C VAL A 18 14.08 3.11 -11.46
N LYS A 19 13.08 2.23 -11.55
CA LYS A 19 11.74 2.53 -12.06
C LYS A 19 10.77 2.68 -10.89
N TYR A 20 10.17 3.86 -10.75
CA TYR A 20 9.09 4.08 -9.80
C TYR A 20 7.76 3.74 -10.47
N THR A 21 6.96 2.91 -9.80
CA THR A 21 5.65 2.46 -10.27
C THR A 21 4.56 2.94 -9.33
N CYS A 22 3.36 3.14 -9.89
CA CYS A 22 2.20 3.59 -9.13
C CYS A 22 1.74 2.49 -8.18
N GLU A 23 1.51 2.85 -6.92
CA GLU A 23 1.11 1.91 -5.86
C GLU A 23 -0.24 1.22 -6.15
N ILE A 24 -1.14 1.89 -6.88
CA ILE A 24 -2.46 1.35 -7.28
C ILE A 24 -2.40 0.56 -8.60
N THR A 25 -1.80 1.14 -9.65
CA THR A 25 -1.95 0.62 -11.04
C THR A 25 -0.72 -0.09 -11.58
N GLY A 26 0.45 0.07 -10.95
CA GLY A 26 1.73 -0.43 -11.48
C GLY A 26 2.32 0.37 -12.65
N SER A 27 1.58 1.33 -13.20
CA SER A 27 2.04 2.23 -14.27
C SER A 27 3.22 3.12 -13.83
N PRO A 28 4.02 3.68 -14.76
CA PRO A 28 5.11 4.60 -14.39
C PRO A 28 4.63 5.76 -13.52
N ALA A 29 5.30 5.98 -12.39
CA ALA A 29 4.94 7.03 -11.46
C ALA A 29 5.61 8.38 -11.80
N THR A 30 4.87 9.46 -11.54
CA THR A 30 5.29 10.86 -11.72
C THR A 30 5.24 11.65 -10.41
N LEU A 31 4.54 11.14 -9.41
CA LEU A 31 4.32 11.75 -8.11
C LEU A 31 4.82 10.83 -6.97
N VAL A 32 5.19 11.44 -5.85
CA VAL A 32 5.54 10.75 -4.59
C VAL A 32 4.77 11.40 -3.44
N CYS A 33 4.34 10.60 -2.46
CA CYS A 33 3.72 11.13 -1.24
C CYS A 33 4.73 11.95 -0.43
N SER A 34 4.29 13.06 0.17
CA SER A 34 5.13 13.87 1.06
C SER A 34 5.48 13.20 2.39
N GLU A 35 4.69 12.20 2.82
CA GLU A 35 4.80 11.57 4.15
C GLU A 35 5.45 10.18 4.11
N CYS A 36 5.43 9.49 2.97
CA CYS A 36 5.92 8.12 2.87
C CYS A 36 6.50 7.80 1.48
N PRO A 37 7.40 6.81 1.36
CA PRO A 37 8.05 6.44 0.10
C PRO A 37 7.12 5.61 -0.81
N VAL A 38 5.97 6.19 -1.16
CA VAL A 38 4.92 5.63 -2.02
C VAL A 38 4.72 6.52 -3.24
N TYR A 39 4.62 5.91 -4.41
CA TYR A 39 4.61 6.61 -5.70
C TYR A 39 3.30 6.46 -6.44
N PHE A 40 2.92 7.49 -7.21
CA PHE A 40 1.65 7.55 -7.93
C PHE A 40 1.81 8.08 -9.35
N ALA A 41 0.94 7.63 -10.25
CA ALA A 41 0.90 8.11 -11.63
C ALA A 41 0.11 9.45 -11.75
N THR A 42 -0.93 9.63 -10.94
CA THR A 42 -1.81 10.81 -10.95
C THR A 42 -2.17 11.23 -9.53
N TYR A 43 -2.65 12.47 -9.37
CA TYR A 43 -3.16 12.97 -8.10
C TYR A 43 -4.39 12.19 -7.63
N ASP A 44 -5.26 11.77 -8.55
CA ASP A 44 -6.46 10.98 -8.20
C ASP A 44 -6.08 9.64 -7.57
N HIS A 45 -5.05 8.97 -8.10
CA HIS A 45 -4.55 7.73 -7.50
C HIS A 45 -3.98 7.98 -6.09
N PHE A 46 -3.29 9.10 -5.87
CA PHE A 46 -2.84 9.47 -4.54
C PHE A 46 -4.01 9.75 -3.60
N ASP A 47 -5.00 10.54 -4.03
CA ASP A 47 -6.13 10.97 -3.21
C ASP A 47 -7.00 9.78 -2.78
N VAL A 48 -7.31 8.89 -3.73
CA VAL A 48 -8.05 7.65 -3.45
C VAL A 48 -7.25 6.74 -2.50
N TRP A 49 -5.93 6.60 -2.73
CA TRP A 49 -5.08 5.82 -1.82
C TRP A 49 -5.06 6.43 -0.41
N TRP A 50 -4.88 7.74 -0.30
CA TRP A 50 -4.77 8.45 0.98
C TRP A 50 -6.06 8.37 1.79
N LYS A 51 -7.22 8.58 1.14
CA LYS A 51 -8.54 8.48 1.77
C LYS A 51 -8.93 7.04 2.09
N GLY A 52 -8.45 6.08 1.30
CA GLY A 52 -8.75 4.66 1.48
C GLY A 52 -7.92 4.00 2.59
N ILE A 53 -6.60 4.17 2.57
CA ILE A 53 -5.71 3.48 3.52
C ILE A 53 -4.47 4.27 3.91
N GLY A 54 -3.97 5.14 3.03
CA GLY A 54 -2.67 5.79 3.18
C GLY A 54 -2.53 6.61 4.46
N ASN A 55 -3.58 7.31 4.87
CA ASN A 55 -3.59 8.08 6.11
C ASN A 55 -3.43 7.23 7.39
N LEU A 56 -3.74 5.93 7.31
CA LEU A 56 -3.62 5.00 8.44
C LEU A 56 -2.24 4.34 8.50
N ILE A 57 -1.60 4.08 7.35
CA ILE A 57 -0.41 3.21 7.27
C ILE A 57 0.88 3.93 6.84
N ALA A 58 0.81 5.22 6.49
CA ALA A 58 1.95 5.93 5.90
C ALA A 58 3.21 5.88 6.77
N GLN A 59 3.07 6.02 8.10
CA GLN A 59 4.21 5.98 9.02
C GLN A 59 4.82 4.58 9.10
N ASP A 60 4.00 3.53 9.13
CA ASP A 60 4.49 2.15 9.15
C ASP A 60 5.18 1.80 7.83
N ILE A 61 4.70 2.32 6.70
CA ILE A 61 5.38 2.18 5.40
C ILE A 61 6.78 2.82 5.44
N VAL A 62 6.95 3.98 6.08
CA VAL A 62 8.28 4.60 6.25
C VAL A 62 9.21 3.66 7.01
N VAL A 63 8.73 3.06 8.10
CA VAL A 63 9.51 2.11 8.91
C VAL A 63 9.85 0.85 8.11
N LEU A 64 8.88 0.26 7.43
CA LEU A 64 9.05 -0.99 6.67
C LEU A 64 9.95 -0.84 5.45
N ARG A 65 9.92 0.32 4.78
CA ARG A 65 10.74 0.62 3.58
C ARG A 65 12.07 1.32 3.91
N ALA A 66 12.38 1.54 5.19
CA ALA A 66 13.65 2.12 5.59
C ALA A 66 14.82 1.19 5.23
N PRO A 67 15.97 1.73 4.74
CA PRO A 67 17.13 0.90 4.44
C PRO A 67 17.63 0.21 5.72
N PRO A 68 18.01 -1.08 5.65
CA PRO A 68 18.51 -1.78 6.82
C PRO A 68 19.78 -1.09 7.33
N LYS A 69 19.84 -0.84 8.64
CA LYS A 69 21.06 -0.33 9.27
C LYS A 69 22.17 -1.38 9.09
N MET A 70 23.27 -1.01 8.45
CA MET A 70 24.43 -1.90 8.18
C MET A 70 25.16 -2.36 9.44
N ILE A 71 24.87 -1.77 10.60
CA ILE A 71 25.59 -2.00 11.87
C ILE A 71 24.67 -2.77 12.83
N GLY A 72 25.12 -3.93 13.32
CA GLY A 72 24.42 -4.72 14.34
C GLY A 72 24.89 -6.18 14.40
N SER A 73 24.74 -6.80 15.59
CA SER A 73 24.95 -8.25 15.78
C SER A 73 23.90 -9.06 15.01
N GLU A 74 24.14 -10.36 14.84
CA GLU A 74 23.15 -11.26 14.23
C GLU A 74 21.82 -11.27 15.01
N GLU A 75 21.91 -11.24 16.35
CA GLU A 75 20.75 -11.22 17.23
C GLU A 75 19.92 -9.94 17.09
N GLU A 76 20.57 -8.79 16.96
CA GLU A 76 19.90 -7.51 16.68
C GLU A 76 19.18 -7.52 15.32
N ARG A 77 19.78 -8.15 14.31
CA ARG A 77 19.15 -8.31 12.98
C ARG A 77 17.94 -9.23 13.05
N LYS A 78 18.02 -10.33 13.80
CA LYS A 78 16.92 -11.26 13.99
C LYS A 78 15.76 -10.60 14.73
N ARG A 79 16.02 -9.92 15.84
CA ARG A 79 14.99 -9.18 16.60
C ARG A 79 14.29 -8.14 15.73
N ARG A 80 15.05 -7.37 14.94
CA ARG A 80 14.47 -6.41 13.99
C ARG A 80 13.61 -7.10 12.93
N ALA A 81 14.05 -8.23 12.39
CA ALA A 81 13.27 -8.96 11.40
C ALA A 81 11.93 -9.44 11.99
N GLU A 82 11.94 -9.93 13.23
CA GLU A 82 10.72 -10.33 13.96
C GLU A 82 9.79 -9.13 14.22
N GLU A 83 10.33 -7.99 14.66
CA GLU A 83 9.56 -6.74 14.85
C GLU A 83 8.89 -6.29 13.54
N LEU A 84 9.66 -6.24 12.43
CA LEU A 84 9.12 -5.85 11.12
C LEU A 84 8.09 -6.86 10.60
N MET A 85 8.21 -8.15 10.94
CA MET A 85 7.19 -9.15 10.62
C MET A 85 5.92 -8.96 11.45
N GLY A 86 6.04 -8.54 12.71
CA GLY A 86 4.90 -8.14 13.55
C GLY A 86 4.12 -6.99 12.91
N ILE A 87 4.81 -5.90 12.53
CA ILE A 87 4.20 -4.74 11.88
C ILE A 87 3.47 -5.15 10.60
N ARG A 88 4.06 -6.02 9.77
CA ARG A 88 3.40 -6.51 8.53
C ARG A 88 2.09 -7.23 8.79
N LYS A 89 2.01 -8.03 9.87
CA LYS A 89 0.79 -8.76 10.24
C LYS A 89 -0.30 -7.81 10.74
N GLU A 90 0.07 -6.85 11.58
CA GLU A 90 -0.86 -5.81 12.05
C GLU A 90 -1.41 -4.97 10.88
N LEU A 91 -0.52 -4.57 9.96
CA LEU A 91 -0.94 -3.83 8.77
C LEU A 91 -1.80 -4.66 7.82
N LEU A 92 -1.54 -5.97 7.69
CA LEU A 92 -2.38 -6.88 6.92
C LEU A 92 -3.82 -6.89 7.47
N GLU A 93 -3.97 -7.06 8.77
CA GLU A 93 -5.28 -7.05 9.44
C GLU A 93 -5.97 -5.70 9.24
N LEU A 94 -5.29 -4.60 9.55
CA LEU A 94 -5.81 -3.23 9.39
C LEU A 94 -6.27 -2.92 7.96
N CYS A 95 -5.45 -3.30 6.95
CA CYS A 95 -5.78 -3.08 5.54
C CYS A 95 -7.01 -3.90 5.12
N THR A 96 -7.11 -5.14 5.61
CA THR A 96 -8.23 -6.04 5.31
C THR A 96 -9.53 -5.51 5.91
N GLU A 97 -9.53 -5.16 7.20
CA GLU A 97 -10.71 -4.60 7.89
C GLU A 97 -11.16 -3.27 7.27
N THR A 98 -10.20 -2.39 6.94
CA THR A 98 -10.50 -1.09 6.35
C THR A 98 -11.13 -1.23 4.97
N ALA A 99 -10.59 -2.11 4.13
CA ALA A 99 -11.17 -2.37 2.82
C ALA A 99 -12.56 -3.02 2.92
N GLN A 100 -12.74 -4.00 3.82
CA GLN A 100 -14.05 -4.62 4.05
C GLN A 100 -15.09 -3.60 4.53
N LYS A 101 -14.71 -2.68 5.43
CA LYS A 101 -15.56 -1.58 5.87
C LYS A 101 -16.02 -0.71 4.69
N PHE A 102 -15.11 -0.38 3.76
CA PHE A 102 -15.48 0.40 2.57
C PHE A 102 -16.36 -0.37 1.59
N LEU A 103 -16.15 -1.69 1.44
CA LEU A 103 -17.04 -2.55 0.65
C LEU A 103 -18.47 -2.55 1.18
N VAL A 104 -18.64 -2.72 2.50
CA VAL A 104 -19.96 -2.70 3.15
C VAL A 104 -20.65 -1.35 2.99
N GLN A 105 -19.88 -0.25 2.97
CA GLN A 105 -20.39 1.10 2.71
C GLN A 105 -20.68 1.37 1.23
N GLY A 106 -20.41 0.43 0.32
CA GLY A 106 -20.53 0.63 -1.13
C GLY A 106 -19.48 1.58 -1.72
N LYS A 107 -18.45 1.97 -0.96
CA LYS A 107 -17.39 2.89 -1.39
C LYS A 107 -16.25 2.11 -2.03
N TYR A 108 -16.55 1.46 -3.15
CA TYR A 108 -15.63 0.51 -3.79
C TYR A 108 -14.30 1.16 -4.22
N GLU A 109 -14.29 2.44 -4.62
CA GLU A 109 -13.07 3.16 -4.99
C GLU A 109 -12.08 3.25 -3.82
N LEU A 110 -12.58 3.49 -2.61
CA LEU A 110 -11.78 3.57 -1.39
C LEU A 110 -11.39 2.19 -0.85
N ALA A 111 -12.14 1.15 -1.20
CA ALA A 111 -11.82 -0.22 -0.83
C ALA A 111 -10.61 -0.79 -1.60
N VAL A 112 -10.44 -0.39 -2.87
CA VAL A 112 -9.37 -0.92 -3.74
C VAL A 112 -7.96 -0.72 -3.15
N PRO A 113 -7.55 0.48 -2.69
CA PRO A 113 -6.24 0.68 -2.06
C PRO A 113 -5.98 -0.22 -0.86
N GLY A 114 -6.96 -0.38 0.03
CA GLY A 114 -6.84 -1.24 1.21
C GLY A 114 -6.72 -2.72 0.82
N ALA A 115 -7.49 -3.17 -0.18
CA ALA A 115 -7.42 -4.54 -0.67
C ALA A 115 -6.06 -4.84 -1.36
N LEU A 116 -5.56 -3.92 -2.17
CA LEU A 116 -4.23 -4.03 -2.78
C LEU A 116 -3.13 -4.10 -1.73
N GLN A 117 -3.22 -3.27 -0.69
CA GLN A 117 -2.22 -3.24 0.36
C GLN A 117 -2.26 -4.49 1.24
N SER A 118 -3.47 -4.98 1.57
CA SER A 118 -3.66 -6.27 2.23
C SER A 118 -2.99 -7.39 1.44
N LEU A 119 -3.20 -7.45 0.12
CA LEU A 119 -2.57 -8.48 -0.72
C LEU A 119 -1.03 -8.40 -0.69
N LYS A 120 -0.45 -7.18 -0.76
CA LYS A 120 1.00 -7.00 -0.67
C LYS A 120 1.56 -7.49 0.66
N PHE A 121 0.95 -7.10 1.78
CA PHE A 121 1.41 -7.57 3.09
C PHE A 121 1.18 -9.07 3.28
N ALA A 122 0.09 -9.64 2.75
CA ALA A 122 -0.12 -11.07 2.80
C ALA A 122 0.99 -11.84 2.04
N ILE A 123 1.42 -11.35 0.87
CA ILE A 123 2.56 -11.92 0.13
C ILE A 123 3.86 -11.80 0.93
N GLU A 124 4.10 -10.65 1.58
CA GLU A 124 5.29 -10.45 2.41
C GLU A 124 5.30 -11.33 3.68
N VAL A 125 4.12 -11.67 4.22
CA VAL A 125 3.99 -12.48 5.44
C VAL A 125 4.01 -13.98 5.16
N PHE A 126 3.29 -14.44 4.14
CA PHE A 126 3.06 -15.87 3.88
C PHE A 126 3.78 -16.39 2.63
N GLY A 127 4.21 -15.51 1.73
CA GLY A 127 4.75 -15.86 0.42
C GLY A 127 3.71 -15.81 -0.70
N SER A 128 4.17 -15.83 -1.95
CA SER A 128 3.33 -15.60 -3.14
C SER A 128 2.40 -16.76 -3.52
N GLU A 129 2.65 -17.97 -3.00
CA GLU A 129 1.89 -19.18 -3.33
C GLU A 129 1.03 -19.67 -2.15
N ALA A 130 0.93 -18.88 -1.09
CA ALA A 130 0.19 -19.25 0.11
C ALA A 130 -1.34 -19.18 -0.10
N SER A 131 -2.06 -20.13 0.51
CA SER A 131 -3.53 -20.14 0.53
C SER A 131 -4.12 -18.94 1.28
N GLU A 132 -3.34 -18.38 2.20
CA GLU A 132 -3.65 -17.25 3.06
C GLU A 132 -3.81 -15.93 2.27
N LEU A 133 -3.42 -15.92 0.99
CA LEU A 133 -3.67 -14.80 0.07
C LEU A 133 -5.12 -14.75 -0.44
N VAL A 134 -5.85 -15.87 -0.39
CA VAL A 134 -7.20 -15.98 -0.97
C VAL A 134 -8.14 -14.89 -0.44
N PRO A 135 -8.21 -14.58 0.87
CA PRO A 135 -9.05 -13.49 1.36
C PRO A 135 -8.71 -12.13 0.74
N SER A 136 -7.43 -11.78 0.60
CA SER A 136 -7.01 -10.52 -0.01
C SER A 136 -7.36 -10.47 -1.51
N TYR A 137 -7.23 -11.59 -2.23
CA TYR A 137 -7.67 -11.68 -3.63
C TYR A 137 -9.17 -11.52 -3.78
N LEU A 138 -9.97 -12.15 -2.91
CA LEU A 138 -11.43 -12.02 -2.92
C LEU A 138 -11.86 -10.58 -2.65
N LEU A 139 -11.25 -9.94 -1.64
CA LEU A 139 -11.52 -8.54 -1.29
C LEU A 139 -11.26 -7.59 -2.46
N LEU A 140 -10.16 -7.81 -3.18
CA LEU A 140 -9.83 -7.04 -4.37
C LEU A 140 -10.80 -7.32 -5.53
N ALA A 141 -11.21 -8.58 -5.72
CA ALA A 141 -12.18 -8.95 -6.74
C ALA A 141 -13.55 -8.31 -6.47
N GLU A 142 -14.03 -8.35 -5.23
CA GLU A 142 -15.30 -7.71 -4.81
C GLU A 142 -15.28 -6.21 -5.03
N ALA A 143 -14.19 -5.53 -4.65
CA ALA A 143 -14.04 -4.09 -4.89
C ALA A 143 -14.13 -3.76 -6.39
N ASN A 144 -13.42 -4.52 -7.24
CA ASN A 144 -13.44 -4.29 -8.68
C ASN A 144 -14.79 -4.62 -9.34
N LEU A 145 -15.49 -5.65 -8.86
CA LEU A 145 -16.84 -5.98 -9.32
C LEU A 145 -17.83 -4.88 -8.94
N GLY A 146 -17.75 -4.36 -7.71
CA GLY A 146 -18.54 -3.23 -7.25
C GLY A 146 -18.34 -1.98 -8.11
N LEU A 147 -17.08 -1.64 -8.43
CA LEU A 147 -16.75 -0.53 -9.34
C LEU A 147 -17.36 -0.69 -10.73
N ARG A 148 -17.30 -1.89 -11.32
CA ARG A 148 -17.90 -2.15 -12.62
C ARG A 148 -19.42 -2.00 -12.59
N ARG A 149 -20.07 -2.44 -11.51
CA ARG A 149 -21.53 -2.29 -11.34
C ARG A 149 -21.94 -0.83 -11.19
N LEU A 150 -21.18 -0.03 -10.44
CA LEU A 150 -21.44 1.41 -10.33
C LEU A 150 -21.37 2.10 -11.69
N LYS A 151 -20.32 1.84 -12.48
CA LYS A 151 -20.14 2.42 -13.83
C LYS A 151 -21.24 2.07 -14.83
N ILE A 152 -21.99 0.99 -14.60
CA ILE A 152 -23.13 0.59 -15.47
C ILE A 152 -24.43 1.27 -15.01
N ALA A 153 -24.51 1.66 -13.73
CA ALA A 153 -25.70 2.26 -13.14
C ALA A 153 -25.74 3.80 -13.25
N GLU A 154 -24.60 4.44 -13.55
CA GLU A 154 -24.46 5.87 -13.89
C GLU A 154 -24.73 6.16 -15.37
#